data_AF-A0A932Q6K9-F1
#
_entry.id   AF-A0A932Q6K9-F1
#
_cell.length_a   1.000
_cell.length_b   1.000
_cell.length_c   1.000
_cell.angle_alpha   90.00
_cell.angle_beta   90.00
_cell.angle_gamma   90.00
#
_symmetry.space_group_name_H-M   'P 1'
#
loop_
_entity.id
_entity.type
_entity.pdbx_description
1 polymer ?
#
loop_
_entity_poly.entity_id
_entity_poly.type
_entity_poly.pdbx_seq_one_letter_code
_entity_poly.pdbx_strand_id
1 'polypeptide(L)'
;LMTGRQHQIRVHLSYAGYPVVGDKLYGDDDGIFLDHINRRPLSDAVKLKLAIDRQALHSRYLKFFHERQNRWFEIESPLPQEMKELLT
;
A
#
# COMPACT_ATOMS: atom_id res chain seq x y z
N LEU A 1 -3.00 -13.72 3.33
CA LEU A 1 -3.66 -13.52 2.02
C LEU A 1 -4.06 -14.89 1.47
N MET A 2 -5.24 -15.02 0.87
CA MET A 2 -5.69 -16.29 0.26
C MET A 2 -5.22 -16.41 -1.20
N THR A 3 -5.21 -15.29 -1.94
CA THR A 3 -4.63 -15.19 -3.28
C THR A 3 -3.66 -14.02 -3.34
N GLY A 4 -2.81 -13.99 -4.39
CA GLY A 4 -1.81 -12.94 -4.65
C GLY A 4 -2.05 -12.20 -5.96
N ARG A 5 -3.31 -11.83 -6.26
CA ARG A 5 -3.64 -11.08 -7.48
C ARG A 5 -3.03 -9.68 -7.45
N GLN A 6 -2.79 -9.11 -8.64
CA GLN A 6 -2.25 -7.75 -8.76
C GLN A 6 -3.17 -6.74 -8.04
N HIS A 7 -2.57 -5.91 -7.19
CA HIS A 7 -3.25 -4.87 -6.41
C HIS A 7 -4.41 -5.35 -5.51
N GLN A 8 -4.49 -6.65 -5.20
CA GLN A 8 -5.67 -7.25 -4.56
C GLN A 8 -6.14 -6.52 -3.29
N ILE A 9 -5.22 -6.20 -2.37
CA ILE A 9 -5.58 -5.47 -1.14
C ILE A 9 -6.11 -4.07 -1.48
N ARG A 10 -5.45 -3.34 -2.38
CA ARG A 10 -5.77 -1.96 -2.75
C ARG A 10 -7.16 -1.86 -3.39
N VAL A 11 -7.45 -2.73 -4.36
CA VAL A 11 -8.74 -2.78 -5.05
C VAL A 11 -9.86 -3.17 -4.09
N HIS A 12 -9.66 -4.19 -3.25
CA HIS A 12 -10.70 -4.62 -2.31
C HIS A 12 -11.03 -3.54 -1.28
N LEU A 13 -10.01 -2.85 -0.76
CA LEU A 13 -10.20 -1.76 0.19
C LEU A 13 -10.91 -0.55 -0.44
N SER A 14 -10.51 -0.15 -1.64
CA SER A 14 -11.21 0.91 -2.40
C SER A 14 -12.65 0.53 -2.74
N TYR A 15 -12.89 -0.70 -3.20
CA TYR A 15 -14.25 -1.21 -3.46
C TYR A 15 -15.15 -1.19 -2.21
N ALA A 16 -14.57 -1.45 -1.03
CA ALA A 16 -15.27 -1.36 0.24
C ALA A 16 -15.50 0.09 0.73
N GLY A 17 -15.03 1.11 0.01
CA GLY A 17 -15.12 2.52 0.40
C GLY A 17 -14.02 3.00 1.35
N TYR A 18 -12.94 2.22 1.50
CA TYR A 18 -11.82 2.52 2.40
C TYR A 18 -10.48 2.44 1.67
N PRO A 19 -10.23 3.28 0.65
CA PRO A 19 -8.99 3.23 -0.13
C PRO A 19 -7.74 3.38 0.74
N VAL A 20 -6.62 2.82 0.25
CA VAL A 20 -5.33 2.90 0.96
C VAL A 20 -4.80 4.33 0.90
N VAL A 21 -4.37 4.88 2.04
CA VAL A 21 -3.74 6.21 2.12
C VAL A 21 -2.48 6.25 1.23
N GLY A 22 -2.27 7.36 0.52
CA GLY A 22 -1.17 7.52 -0.43
C GLY A 22 -1.33 6.77 -1.76
N ASP A 23 -2.45 6.08 -1.98
CA ASP A 23 -2.77 5.41 -3.24
C ASP A 23 -3.24 6.40 -4.31
N LYS A 24 -2.47 6.47 -5.40
CA LYS A 24 -2.74 7.37 -6.54
C LYS A 24 -3.59 6.73 -7.62
N LEU A 25 -3.87 5.42 -7.52
CA LEU A 25 -4.68 4.70 -8.52
C LEU A 25 -6.09 4.39 -8.01
N TYR A 26 -6.21 4.03 -6.73
CA TYR A 26 -7.45 3.60 -6.12
C TYR A 26 -7.77 4.51 -4.93
N GLY A 27 -8.48 5.61 -5.20
CA GLY A 27 -8.91 6.61 -4.23
C GLY A 27 -10.04 7.44 -4.82
N ASP A 28 -10.61 8.35 -4.04
CA ASP A 28 -11.86 9.05 -4.39
C ASP A 28 -11.64 10.32 -5.25
N ASP A 29 -10.47 10.47 -5.86
CA ASP A 29 -10.08 11.67 -6.62
C ASP A 29 -9.55 11.30 -8.00
N ASP A 30 -10.43 11.41 -9.00
CA ASP A 30 -10.09 11.15 -10.40
C ASP A 30 -8.98 12.07 -10.93
N GLY A 31 -8.84 13.27 -10.37
CA GLY A 31 -7.76 14.20 -10.73
C GLY A 31 -6.39 13.63 -10.38
N ILE A 32 -6.26 13.07 -9.17
CA ILE A 32 -5.02 12.41 -8.71
C ILE A 32 -4.69 11.21 -9.59
N PHE A 33 -5.71 10.41 -9.95
CA PHE A 33 -5.55 9.28 -10.87
C PHE A 33 -5.02 9.75 -12.23
N LEU A 34 -5.69 10.72 -12.85
CA LEU A 34 -5.34 11.24 -14.16
C LEU A 34 -3.92 11.84 -14.19
N ASP A 35 -3.55 12.60 -13.17
CA ASP A 35 -2.22 13.18 -13.09
C ASP A 35 -1.15 12.10 -12.94
N HIS A 36 -1.41 11.08 -12.12
CA HIS A 36 -0.47 9.97 -11.91
C HIS A 36 -0.24 9.14 -13.18
N ILE A 37 -1.30 8.74 -13.90
CA ILE A 37 -1.16 7.94 -15.13
C ILE A 37 -0.46 8.72 -16.26
N ASN A 38 -0.68 10.04 -16.31
CA ASN A 38 -0.08 10.91 -17.31
C ASN A 38 1.31 11.42 -16.89
N ARG A 39 1.84 10.95 -15.75
CA ARG A 39 3.13 11.37 -15.18
C ARG A 39 3.24 12.89 -14.99
N ARG A 40 2.13 13.54 -14.66
CA ARG A 40 2.10 14.95 -14.30
C ARG A 40 2.60 15.12 -12.86
N PRO A 41 3.33 16.21 -12.57
CA PRO A 41 3.75 16.48 -11.20
C PRO A 41 2.52 16.74 -10.32
N LEU A 42 2.46 16.07 -9.17
CA LEU A 42 1.41 16.32 -8.19
C LEU A 42 1.66 17.67 -7.50
N SER A 43 0.61 18.46 -7.34
CA SER A 43 0.66 19.70 -6.58
C SER A 43 0.94 19.42 -5.10
N ASP A 44 1.47 20.40 -4.38
CA ASP A 44 1.76 20.22 -2.94
C ASP A 44 0.48 20.02 -2.11
N ALA A 45 -0.64 20.59 -2.54
CA ALA A 45 -1.95 20.32 -1.94
C ALA A 45 -2.36 18.84 -2.09
N VAL A 46 -2.09 18.23 -3.25
CA VAL A 46 -2.35 16.80 -3.47
C VAL A 46 -1.42 15.92 -2.65
N LYS A 47 -0.12 16.26 -2.57
CA LYS A 47 0.82 15.52 -1.72
C LYS A 47 0.40 15.55 -0.26
N LEU A 48 -0.05 16.71 0.23
CA LEU A 48 -0.58 16.86 1.58
C LEU A 48 -1.84 15.99 1.79
N LYS A 49 -2.76 15.96 0.82
CA LYS A 49 -3.96 15.10 0.86
C LYS A 49 -3.62 13.61 0.88
N LEU A 50 -2.56 13.20 0.17
CA LEU A 50 -2.11 11.80 0.13
C LEU A 50 -1.42 11.36 1.43
N ALA A 51 -0.94 12.31 2.24
CA ALA A 51 -0.23 12.14 3.52
C ALA A 51 1.10 11.37 3.48
N ILE A 52 1.30 10.50 2.48
CA ILE A 52 2.50 9.69 2.29
C ILE A 52 2.70 9.43 0.79
N ASP A 53 3.96 9.42 0.36
CA ASP A 53 4.34 9.37 -1.06
C ASP A 53 4.09 8.01 -1.74
N ARG A 54 3.79 6.96 -0.98
CA ARG A 54 3.50 5.61 -1.48
C ARG A 54 2.23 5.06 -0.85
N GLN A 55 1.78 3.90 -1.27
CA GLN A 55 0.65 3.26 -0.61
C GLN A 55 1.03 2.94 0.84
N ALA A 56 0.16 3.29 1.78
CA ALA A 56 0.22 2.91 3.19
C ALA A 56 -0.08 1.39 3.37
N LEU A 57 0.66 0.56 2.64
CA LEU A 57 0.58 -0.89 2.61
C LEU A 57 1.96 -1.48 2.88
N HIS A 58 2.06 -2.36 3.90
CA HIS A 58 3.31 -2.96 4.35
C HIS A 58 3.14 -4.46 4.63
N SER A 59 4.02 -5.28 4.07
CA SER A 59 4.04 -6.72 4.34
C SER A 59 4.84 -7.01 5.60
N ARG A 60 4.18 -6.90 6.77
CA ARG A 60 4.83 -7.05 8.08
C ARG A 60 5.32 -8.46 8.39
N TYR A 61 4.58 -9.49 7.98
CA TYR A 61 4.82 -10.87 8.42
C TYR A 61 4.73 -11.84 7.24
N LEU A 62 5.67 -12.77 7.16
CA LEU A 62 5.67 -13.85 6.18
C LEU A 62 6.00 -15.17 6.88
N LYS A 63 5.16 -16.19 6.65
CA LYS A 63 5.38 -17.56 7.10
C LYS A 63 5.28 -18.52 5.93
N PHE A 64 6.26 -19.40 5.79
CA PHE A 64 6.26 -20.43 4.76
C PHE A 64 7.06 -21.66 5.21
N PHE A 65 6.74 -22.81 4.63
CA PHE A 65 7.49 -24.03 4.86
C PHE A 65 8.65 -24.09 3.86
N HIS A 66 9.87 -24.29 4.37
CA HIS A 66 11.05 -24.41 3.52
C HIS A 66 11.41 -25.88 3.33
N GLU A 67 11.04 -26.42 2.17
CA GLU A 67 11.14 -27.86 1.85
C GLU A 67 12.55 -28.43 2.05
N ARG A 68 13.60 -27.72 1.58
CA ARG A 68 14.98 -28.24 1.68
C ARG A 68 15.52 -28.30 3.11
N GLN A 69 14.94 -27.54 4.04
CA GLN A 69 15.35 -27.55 5.45
C GLN A 69 14.32 -28.22 6.35
N ASN A 70 13.22 -28.73 5.77
CA ASN A 70 12.12 -29.40 6.46
C ASN A 70 11.63 -28.65 7.71
N ARG A 71 11.54 -27.32 7.64
CA ARG A 71 11.11 -26.48 8.76
C ARG A 71 10.32 -25.26 8.31
N TRP A 72 9.52 -24.73 9.23
CA TRP A 72 8.83 -23.46 9.05
C TRP A 72 9.79 -22.29 9.26
N PHE A 73 9.64 -21.29 8.39
CA PHE A 73 10.26 -19.98 8.54
C PHE A 73 9.19 -18.95 8.85
N GLU A 74 9.53 -18.06 9.77
CA GLU A 74 8.73 -16.89 10.12
C GLU A 74 9.65 -15.68 10.05
N ILE A 75 9.23 -14.67 9.28
CA ILE A 75 9.99 -13.46 9.03
C ILE A 75 9.09 -12.28 9.36
N GLU A 76 9.59 -11.38 10.19
CA GLU A 76 8.95 -10.12 10.51
C GLU A 76 9.76 -8.93 9.99
N SER A 77 9.05 -7.92 9.50
CA SER A 77 9.62 -6.63 9.09
C SER A 77 8.98 -5.51 9.92
N PRO A 78 9.77 -4.72 10.67
CA PRO A 78 9.23 -3.64 11.48
C PRO A 78 8.49 -2.61 10.62
N LEU A 79 7.53 -1.90 11.21
CA LEU A 79 6.79 -0.86 10.50
C LEU A 79 7.77 0.24 10.04
N PRO A 80 7.76 0.64 8.75
CA PRO A 80 8.58 1.73 8.24
C PRO A 80 8.33 3.04 8.98
N GLN A 81 9.37 3.86 9.10
CA GLN A 81 9.33 5.08 9.92
C GLN A 81 8.25 6.07 9.45
N GLU A 82 8.17 6.34 8.15
CA GLU A 82 7.11 7.16 7.52
C GLU A 82 5.68 6.70 7.88
N MET A 83 5.45 5.39 8.06
CA MET A 83 4.15 4.86 8.44
C MET A 83 3.87 4.98 9.93
N LYS A 84 4.93 4.97 10.76
CA LYS A 84 4.78 5.27 12.19
C LYS A 84 4.37 6.73 12.39
N GLU A 85 4.97 7.65 11.63
CA GLU A 85 4.65 9.08 11.64
C GLU A 85 3.20 9.35 11.22
N LEU A 86 2.64 8.54 10.32
CA LEU A 86 1.23 8.63 9.92
C LEU A 86 0.24 8.25 11.04
N LEU A 87 0.67 7.47 12.03
CA LEU A 87 -0.20 6.95 13.10
C LEU A 87 -0.23 7.82 14.36
N THR A 88 0.64 8.81 14.44
CA THR A 88 0.81 9.74 15.57
C THR A 88 0.21 11.10 15.27
#